data_AF-A0AAW8Q726-F1
#
_entry.id   AF-A0AAW8Q726-F1
#
_cell.length_a   1.000
_cell.length_b   1.000
_cell.length_c   1.000
_cell.angle_alpha   90.00
_cell.angle_beta   90.00
_cell.angle_gamma   90.00
#
_symmetry.space_group_name_H-M   'P 1'
#
loop_
_entity.id
_entity.type
_entity.pdbx_description
1 polymer ?
#
loop_
_entity_poly.entity_id
_entity_poly.type
_entity_poly.pdbx_seq_one_letter_code
_entity_poly.pdbx_strand_id
1 'polypeptide(L)'
;MNYEQLAQQIKVWGKELGFQKVGICDVDLSEHEAALQKWLDAGYHGSMDWMARHGMMRARPNELLPGTVRVISVRMDYLPPEAQFASNLANKNHAYISRYALGRDYHKLVRKQLNKLGKLIEEEVGQFGYRPFVDSAPILERPLAQKAGLGWTGKHSLILDKECGSWFFLGELLIDLPLPVDTPSVDQCEKCRACITSCPTQAIVEDKVVDARRCISYLTIEFDGVIPEEFRKPMGNRIYGCDDCQLVCPWNRYADVTKQEDFHRRESFHHPDLVELFQWDEATFLKNMEGSAIRRIGHEQWLRNISVALGNAEYNQRVIDALNARLGESKLLDEHIEWALTQQLNHIPSVDAEPIETKKKRLIRIVEKGLPRDA
;
A
#
# COMPACT_ATOMS: atom_id res chain seq x y z
N MET A 1 41.10 3.76 7.95
CA MET A 1 39.93 3.90 7.06
C MET A 1 39.18 5.16 7.44
N ASN A 2 38.87 6.04 6.49
CA ASN A 2 38.12 7.27 6.77
C ASN A 2 36.61 6.98 6.62
N TYR A 3 35.91 6.79 7.74
CA TYR A 3 34.49 6.46 7.73
C TYR A 3 33.60 7.57 7.16
N GLU A 4 34.01 8.84 7.24
CA GLU A 4 33.30 9.96 6.61
C GLU A 4 33.35 9.83 5.08
N GLN A 5 34.53 9.57 4.53
CA GLN A 5 34.69 9.38 3.09
C GLN A 5 33.91 8.15 2.60
N LEU A 6 33.96 7.05 3.34
CA LEU A 6 33.21 5.83 3.02
C LEU A 6 31.69 6.08 3.05
N ALA A 7 31.18 6.79 4.06
CA ALA A 7 29.76 7.12 4.15
C ALA A 7 29.28 7.94 2.95
N GLN A 8 30.09 8.90 2.46
CA GLN A 8 29.78 9.64 1.24
C GLN A 8 29.81 8.74 0.00
N GLN A 9 30.80 7.86 -0.10
CA GLN A 9 30.91 6.92 -1.22
C GLN A 9 29.73 5.94 -1.29
N ILE A 10 29.25 5.44 -0.14
CA ILE A 10 28.06 4.59 -0.03
C ILE A 10 26.82 5.28 -0.60
N LYS A 11 26.65 6.58 -0.35
CA LYS A 11 25.54 7.37 -0.89
C LYS A 11 25.62 7.50 -2.40
N VAL A 12 26.83 7.65 -2.95
CA VAL A 12 27.07 7.66 -4.40
C VAL A 12 26.70 6.31 -5.02
N TRP A 13 27.25 5.21 -4.50
CA TRP A 13 26.94 3.86 -4.98
C TRP A 13 25.45 3.53 -4.86
N GLY A 14 24.80 3.91 -3.76
CA GLY A 14 23.37 3.67 -3.61
C GLY A 14 22.55 4.40 -4.68
N LYS A 15 22.93 5.63 -5.05
CA LYS A 15 22.30 6.36 -6.16
C LYS A 15 22.53 5.67 -7.51
N GLU A 16 23.74 5.19 -7.77
CA GLU A 16 24.07 4.42 -8.98
C GLU A 16 23.30 3.10 -9.06
N LEU A 17 23.00 2.49 -7.90
CA LEU A 17 22.15 1.31 -7.77
C LEU A 17 20.64 1.62 -7.86
N GLY A 18 20.26 2.88 -8.10
CA GLY A 18 18.88 3.28 -8.34
C GLY A 18 18.08 3.64 -7.09
N PHE A 19 18.73 3.80 -5.92
CA PHE A 19 18.10 4.36 -4.73
C PHE A 19 18.11 5.88 -4.79
N GLN A 20 16.95 6.53 -4.65
CA GLN A 20 16.86 8.00 -4.73
C GLN A 20 17.45 8.68 -3.49
N LYS A 21 17.52 7.99 -2.36
CA LYS A 21 18.13 8.51 -1.13
C LYS A 21 18.67 7.35 -0.30
N VAL A 22 19.80 7.62 0.34
CA VAL A 22 20.55 6.71 1.21
C VAL A 22 20.89 7.49 2.47
N GLY A 23 20.55 6.94 3.62
CA GLY A 23 20.82 7.52 4.91
C GLY A 23 21.42 6.50 5.87
N ILE A 24 22.19 6.95 6.84
CA ILE A 24 22.82 6.08 7.83
C ILE A 24 22.35 6.48 9.22
N CYS A 25 21.96 5.52 10.05
CA CYS A 25 21.60 5.77 11.45
C CYS A 25 22.19 4.73 12.40
N ASP A 26 22.11 5.03 13.69
CA ASP A 26 22.34 4.05 14.74
C ASP A 26 21.15 3.07 14.87
N VAL A 27 21.29 2.06 15.73
CA VAL A 27 20.31 0.97 15.91
C VAL A 27 19.28 1.21 17.02
N ASP A 28 19.39 2.28 17.80
CA ASP A 28 18.55 2.53 18.97
C ASP A 28 17.15 2.98 18.57
N LEU A 29 16.16 2.11 18.78
CA LEU A 29 14.73 2.40 18.58
C LEU A 29 13.95 2.33 19.90
N SER A 30 14.61 2.50 21.04
CA SER A 30 14.00 2.39 22.37
C SER A 30 12.77 3.31 22.55
N GLU A 31 12.78 4.49 21.92
CA GLU A 31 11.64 5.42 21.94
C GLU A 31 10.37 4.87 21.27
N HIS A 32 10.50 3.86 20.41
CA HIS A 32 9.37 3.24 19.69
C HIS A 32 8.80 2.00 20.39
N GLU A 33 9.50 1.44 21.39
CA GLU A 33 9.07 0.20 22.07
C GLU A 33 7.70 0.36 22.75
N ALA A 34 7.49 1.46 23.47
CA ALA A 34 6.23 1.72 24.17
C ALA A 34 5.04 1.90 23.21
N ALA A 35 5.26 2.59 22.09
CA ALA A 35 4.23 2.77 21.06
C ALA A 35 3.89 1.45 20.36
N LEU A 36 4.90 0.62 20.06
CA LEU A 36 4.71 -0.72 19.52
C LEU A 36 3.92 -1.60 20.50
N GLN A 37 4.29 -1.62 21.78
CA GLN A 37 3.59 -2.40 22.80
C GLN A 37 2.11 -1.96 22.90
N LYS A 38 1.84 -0.65 22.98
CA LYS A 38 0.46 -0.12 23.00
C LYS A 38 -0.34 -0.59 21.78
N TRP A 39 0.27 -0.59 20.59
CA TRP A 39 -0.37 -1.04 19.35
C TRP A 39 -0.66 -2.55 19.34
N LEU A 40 0.26 -3.35 19.89
CA LEU A 40 0.07 -4.80 20.08
C LEU A 40 -1.04 -5.09 21.10
N ASP A 41 -1.01 -4.44 22.25
CA ASP A 41 -2.00 -4.59 23.33
C ASP A 41 -3.42 -4.20 22.88
N ALA A 42 -3.53 -3.20 22.00
CA ALA A 42 -4.80 -2.81 21.39
C ALA A 42 -5.32 -3.82 20.34
N GLY A 43 -4.54 -4.86 20.01
CA GLY A 43 -4.89 -5.85 19.00
C GLY A 43 -4.91 -5.29 17.57
N TYR A 44 -4.27 -4.14 17.33
CA TYR A 44 -4.31 -3.45 16.04
C TYR A 44 -3.54 -4.18 14.93
N HIS A 45 -2.83 -5.27 15.24
CA HIS A 45 -2.19 -6.16 14.25
C HIS A 45 -3.15 -7.13 13.55
N GLY A 46 -4.38 -7.30 14.05
CA GLY A 46 -5.30 -8.28 13.48
C GLY A 46 -4.74 -9.70 13.53
N SER A 47 -4.81 -10.44 12.42
CA SER A 47 -4.32 -11.81 12.29
C SER A 47 -2.81 -11.92 12.03
N MET A 48 -2.07 -10.80 12.01
CA MET A 48 -0.62 -10.80 11.77
C MET A 48 0.15 -11.25 13.03
N ASP A 49 -0.02 -12.50 13.46
CA ASP A 49 0.58 -13.05 14.70
C ASP A 49 2.11 -12.89 14.75
N TRP A 50 2.77 -12.84 13.59
CA TRP A 50 4.21 -12.58 13.47
C TRP A 50 4.64 -11.19 13.96
N MET A 51 3.70 -10.26 14.15
CA MET A 51 3.93 -8.96 14.78
C MET A 51 4.16 -9.11 16.28
N ALA A 52 3.44 -10.03 16.95
CA ALA A 52 3.53 -10.27 18.38
C ALA A 52 4.56 -11.36 18.77
N ARG A 53 4.79 -12.36 17.91
CA ARG A 53 5.53 -13.59 18.23
C ARG A 53 6.96 -13.39 18.75
N HIS A 54 7.65 -12.32 18.35
CA HIS A 54 9.07 -12.09 18.67
C HIS A 54 9.30 -10.94 19.66
N GLY A 55 8.26 -10.53 20.41
CA GLY A 55 8.35 -9.43 21.37
C GLY A 55 8.92 -8.16 20.73
N MET A 56 9.94 -7.58 21.35
CA MET A 56 10.57 -6.33 20.92
C MET A 56 11.70 -6.49 19.90
N MET A 57 11.95 -7.69 19.36
CA MET A 57 13.01 -7.91 18.36
C MET A 57 12.91 -6.94 17.17
N ARG A 58 11.68 -6.53 16.78
CA ARG A 58 11.44 -5.53 15.73
C ARG A 58 12.01 -4.16 16.02
N ALA A 59 12.05 -3.78 17.30
CA ALA A 59 12.63 -2.52 17.77
C ALA A 59 14.10 -2.67 18.19
N ARG A 60 14.70 -3.87 18.04
CA ARG A 60 16.07 -4.15 18.51
C ARG A 60 16.90 -4.80 17.41
N PRO A 61 17.40 -4.02 16.43
CA PRO A 61 18.18 -4.53 15.30
C PRO A 61 19.39 -5.39 15.71
N ASN A 62 20.01 -5.09 16.84
CA ASN A 62 21.13 -5.86 17.40
C ASN A 62 20.73 -7.25 17.92
N GLU A 63 19.49 -7.47 18.35
CA GLU A 63 18.97 -8.81 18.68
C GLU A 63 18.67 -9.62 17.42
N LEU A 64 18.21 -8.95 16.35
CA LEU A 64 17.93 -9.58 15.06
C LEU A 64 19.19 -10.03 14.32
N LEU A 65 20.23 -9.19 14.35
CA LEU A 65 21.56 -9.51 13.80
C LEU A 65 22.63 -9.06 14.80
N PRO A 66 23.13 -9.97 15.65
CA PRO A 66 24.19 -9.67 16.60
C PRO A 66 25.42 -9.05 15.92
N GLY A 67 25.96 -8.00 16.54
CA GLY A 67 27.10 -7.24 15.99
C GLY A 67 26.71 -6.05 15.11
N THR A 68 25.42 -5.84 14.83
CA THR A 68 24.97 -4.64 14.12
C THR A 68 25.27 -3.38 14.92
N VAL A 69 25.98 -2.43 14.29
CA VAL A 69 26.35 -1.12 14.86
C VAL A 69 25.64 0.03 14.14
N ARG A 70 25.33 -0.13 12.85
CA ARG A 70 24.64 0.88 12.04
C ARG A 70 23.61 0.24 11.11
N VAL A 71 22.68 1.06 10.65
CA VAL A 71 21.76 0.74 9.57
C VAL A 71 21.94 1.74 8.44
N ILE A 72 22.15 1.24 7.22
CA ILE A 72 22.02 2.02 6.00
C ILE A 72 20.59 1.84 5.50
N SER A 73 19.77 2.88 5.61
CA SER A 73 18.41 2.90 5.07
C SER A 73 18.42 3.49 3.67
N VAL A 74 17.70 2.88 2.75
CA VAL A 74 17.55 3.35 1.38
C VAL A 74 16.08 3.50 1.02
N ARG A 75 15.79 4.32 0.01
CA ARG A 75 14.48 4.35 -0.63
C ARG A 75 14.56 4.16 -2.14
N MET A 76 13.54 3.53 -2.71
CA MET A 76 13.40 3.35 -4.15
C MET A 76 11.99 3.74 -4.62
N ASP A 77 11.90 4.75 -5.48
CA ASP A 77 10.62 5.27 -5.98
C ASP A 77 9.91 4.22 -6.85
N TYR A 78 8.58 4.13 -6.71
CA TYR A 78 7.77 3.13 -7.42
C TYR A 78 6.59 3.69 -8.19
N LEU A 79 6.30 4.99 -8.12
CA LEU A 79 5.18 5.58 -8.84
C LEU A 79 5.31 5.29 -10.34
N PRO A 80 4.45 4.46 -10.96
CA PRO A 80 4.63 4.09 -12.35
C PRO A 80 4.15 5.20 -13.29
N PRO A 81 4.65 5.24 -14.54
CA PRO A 81 4.00 6.02 -15.58
C PRO A 81 2.56 5.55 -15.74
N GLU A 82 1.67 6.46 -16.13
CA GLU A 82 0.25 6.14 -16.33
C GLU A 82 -0.37 5.43 -15.12
N ALA A 83 -0.13 5.96 -13.92
CA ALA A 83 -0.67 5.38 -12.70
C ALA A 83 -2.20 5.22 -12.73
N GLN A 84 -2.96 6.01 -13.51
CA GLN A 84 -4.41 5.82 -13.71
C GLN A 84 -5.20 5.79 -12.37
N PHE A 85 -4.81 6.61 -11.39
CA PHE A 85 -5.46 6.66 -10.07
C PHE A 85 -6.95 6.97 -10.19
N ALA A 86 -7.26 8.12 -10.77
CA ALA A 86 -8.63 8.63 -10.88
C ALA A 86 -9.49 7.79 -11.83
N SER A 87 -8.94 7.36 -12.98
CA SER A 87 -9.67 6.54 -13.94
C SER A 87 -10.06 5.18 -13.38
N ASN A 88 -9.17 4.51 -12.65
CA ASN A 88 -9.50 3.24 -11.99
C ASN A 88 -10.48 3.44 -10.84
N LEU A 89 -10.35 4.48 -10.02
CA LEU A 89 -11.30 4.72 -8.91
C LEU A 89 -12.69 5.14 -9.40
N ALA A 90 -12.78 5.90 -10.50
CA ALA A 90 -14.04 6.39 -11.02
C ALA A 90 -14.87 5.29 -11.71
N ASN A 91 -14.21 4.31 -12.33
CA ASN A 91 -14.90 3.20 -12.98
C ASN A 91 -15.12 2.04 -11.99
N LYS A 92 -16.36 1.92 -11.50
CA LYS A 92 -16.74 0.87 -10.54
C LYS A 92 -16.68 -0.55 -11.11
N ASN A 93 -16.63 -0.71 -12.43
CA ASN A 93 -16.50 -2.00 -13.09
C ASN A 93 -15.03 -2.40 -13.30
N HIS A 94 -14.08 -1.52 -13.00
CA HIS A 94 -12.65 -1.81 -13.06
C HIS A 94 -12.08 -2.06 -11.67
N ALA A 95 -11.10 -2.94 -11.57
CA ALA A 95 -10.34 -3.13 -10.35
C ALA A 95 -9.36 -1.98 -10.08
N TYR A 96 -9.25 -1.64 -8.81
CA TYR A 96 -8.19 -0.82 -8.28
C TYR A 96 -7.17 -1.70 -7.53
N ILE A 97 -5.92 -1.60 -7.95
CA ILE A 97 -4.77 -2.28 -7.35
C ILE A 97 -3.78 -1.19 -6.92
N SER A 98 -3.37 -1.21 -5.65
CA SER A 98 -2.39 -0.26 -5.12
C SER A 98 -1.13 -0.20 -5.98
N ARG A 99 -0.59 1.01 -6.19
CA ARG A 99 0.49 1.22 -7.19
C ARG A 99 1.77 0.50 -6.90
N TYR A 100 2.04 0.17 -5.64
CA TYR A 100 3.23 -0.60 -5.30
C TYR A 100 3.20 -2.04 -5.86
N ALA A 101 2.01 -2.55 -6.21
CA ALA A 101 1.79 -3.94 -6.61
C ALA A 101 1.48 -4.13 -8.11
N LEU A 102 1.52 -3.06 -8.91
CA LEU A 102 1.20 -3.14 -10.34
C LEU A 102 2.24 -3.90 -11.16
N GLY A 103 3.50 -3.88 -10.72
CA GLY A 103 4.64 -4.47 -11.41
C GLY A 103 5.14 -5.78 -10.77
N ARG A 104 6.45 -5.98 -10.83
CA ARG A 104 7.18 -7.04 -10.15
C ARG A 104 7.29 -6.76 -8.66
N ASP A 105 7.48 -7.85 -7.93
CA ASP A 105 7.69 -7.86 -6.50
C ASP A 105 8.96 -7.09 -6.10
N TYR A 106 8.76 -5.97 -5.42
CA TYR A 106 9.82 -5.05 -5.01
C TYR A 106 10.85 -5.68 -4.08
N HIS A 107 10.44 -6.68 -3.27
CA HIS A 107 11.32 -7.40 -2.37
C HIS A 107 12.56 -7.93 -3.08
N LYS A 108 12.38 -8.44 -4.31
CA LYS A 108 13.47 -9.03 -5.09
C LYS A 108 14.44 -7.96 -5.60
N LEU A 109 13.93 -6.87 -6.15
CA LEU A 109 14.77 -5.80 -6.72
C LEU A 109 15.51 -5.06 -5.61
N VAL A 110 14.81 -4.56 -4.60
CA VAL A 110 15.40 -3.78 -3.50
C VAL A 110 16.46 -4.61 -2.77
N ARG A 111 16.17 -5.87 -2.41
CA ARG A 111 17.14 -6.76 -1.75
C ARG A 111 18.35 -7.07 -2.63
N LYS A 112 18.16 -7.23 -3.94
CA LYS A 112 19.27 -7.44 -4.88
C LYS A 112 20.19 -6.23 -4.92
N GLN A 113 19.63 -5.02 -4.96
CA GLN A 113 20.43 -3.79 -5.00
C GLN A 113 21.12 -3.52 -3.66
N LEU A 114 20.48 -3.80 -2.52
CA LEU A 114 21.12 -3.73 -1.20
C LEU A 114 22.28 -4.73 -1.07
N ASN A 115 22.13 -5.95 -1.57
CA ASN A 115 23.23 -6.93 -1.59
C ASN A 115 24.42 -6.43 -2.42
N LYS A 116 24.17 -5.79 -3.56
CA LYS A 116 25.24 -5.17 -4.37
C LYS A 116 25.91 -4.03 -3.62
N LEU A 117 25.15 -3.20 -2.91
CA LEU A 117 25.72 -2.14 -2.09
C LEU A 117 26.62 -2.70 -0.99
N GLY A 118 26.19 -3.76 -0.30
CA GLY A 118 27.04 -4.47 0.67
C GLY A 118 28.34 -4.99 0.06
N LYS A 119 28.30 -5.58 -1.14
CA LYS A 119 29.50 -6.03 -1.85
C LYS A 119 30.46 -4.90 -2.24
N LEU A 120 29.93 -3.77 -2.73
CA LEU A 120 30.76 -2.59 -3.04
C LEU A 120 31.47 -2.06 -1.79
N ILE A 121 30.81 -2.09 -0.63
CA ILE A 121 31.44 -1.74 0.64
C ILE A 121 32.52 -2.77 0.99
N GLU A 122 32.26 -4.06 0.83
CA GLU A 122 33.21 -5.14 1.12
C GLU A 122 34.46 -5.05 0.26
N GLU A 123 34.32 -4.67 -1.02
CA GLU A 123 35.44 -4.44 -1.94
C GLU A 123 36.36 -3.29 -1.48
N GLU A 124 35.81 -2.27 -0.82
CA GLU A 124 36.56 -1.10 -0.33
C GLU A 124 37.20 -1.33 1.05
N VAL A 125 36.51 -2.05 1.95
CA VAL A 125 36.91 -2.16 3.37
C VAL A 125 37.46 -3.54 3.75
N GLY A 126 37.36 -4.51 2.86
CA GLY A 126 37.55 -5.93 3.18
C GLY A 126 36.32 -6.55 3.83
N GLN A 127 36.47 -7.77 4.32
CA GLN A 127 35.38 -8.53 4.93
C GLN A 127 34.77 -7.78 6.13
N PHE A 128 33.45 -7.61 6.10
CA PHE A 128 32.66 -7.02 7.19
C PHE A 128 31.28 -7.69 7.28
N GLY A 129 30.63 -7.60 8.43
CA GLY A 129 29.31 -8.16 8.64
C GLY A 129 28.21 -7.27 8.07
N TYR A 130 27.42 -7.79 7.13
CA TYR A 130 26.21 -7.12 6.66
C TYR A 130 25.06 -8.07 6.33
N ARG A 131 23.82 -7.56 6.41
CA ARG A 131 22.62 -8.28 5.93
C ARG A 131 21.53 -7.32 5.45
N PRO A 132 20.97 -7.53 4.24
CA PRO A 132 19.88 -6.72 3.74
C PRO A 132 18.51 -7.21 4.24
N PHE A 133 17.61 -6.25 4.48
CA PHE A 133 16.24 -6.45 4.90
C PHE A 133 15.31 -5.57 4.06
N VAL A 134 14.15 -6.14 3.73
CA VAL A 134 13.06 -5.50 2.97
C VAL A 134 11.76 -6.21 3.39
N ASP A 135 10.91 -5.51 4.15
CA ASP A 135 9.54 -5.76 4.65
C ASP A 135 9.29 -7.09 5.38
N SER A 136 9.74 -8.19 4.78
CA SER A 136 9.61 -9.58 5.23
C SER A 136 10.31 -9.96 6.55
N ALA A 137 11.08 -9.05 7.17
CA ALA A 137 11.83 -9.33 8.40
C ALA A 137 11.30 -8.54 9.59
N PRO A 138 11.50 -9.03 10.83
CA PRO A 138 11.06 -8.33 12.02
C PRO A 138 11.98 -7.15 12.34
N ILE A 139 11.86 -6.07 11.59
CA ILE A 139 12.54 -4.79 11.84
C ILE A 139 11.58 -3.61 11.63
N LEU A 140 11.68 -2.58 12.45
CA LEU A 140 10.92 -1.34 12.30
C LEU A 140 11.58 -0.41 11.27
N GLU A 141 11.38 -0.72 9.99
CA GLU A 141 11.96 0.01 8.84
C GLU A 141 11.62 1.50 8.86
N ARG A 142 10.39 1.86 9.20
CA ARG A 142 9.93 3.26 9.17
C ARG A 142 10.67 4.12 10.20
N PRO A 143 10.75 3.75 11.50
CA PRO A 143 11.65 4.38 12.45
C PRO A 143 13.10 4.54 11.98
N LEU A 144 13.70 3.49 11.42
CA LEU A 144 15.08 3.54 10.92
C LEU A 144 15.23 4.52 9.76
N ALA A 145 14.32 4.48 8.79
CA ALA A 145 14.27 5.42 7.68
C ALA A 145 14.13 6.87 8.16
N GLN A 146 13.33 7.12 9.20
CA GLN A 146 13.21 8.45 9.79
C GLN A 146 14.52 8.89 10.45
N LYS A 147 15.13 8.03 11.28
CA LYS A 147 16.43 8.32 11.93
C LYS A 147 17.54 8.55 10.92
N ALA A 148 17.54 7.80 9.82
CA ALA A 148 18.47 7.93 8.71
C ALA A 148 18.21 9.18 7.84
N GLY A 149 17.19 9.98 8.16
CA GLY A 149 16.91 11.22 7.43
C GLY A 149 16.24 11.01 6.07
N LEU A 150 15.66 9.84 5.80
CA LEU A 150 14.92 9.58 4.55
C LEU A 150 13.60 10.33 4.47
N GLY A 151 13.04 10.73 5.61
CA GLY A 151 11.77 11.44 5.72
C GLY A 151 11.24 11.42 7.15
N TRP A 152 10.01 11.86 7.37
CA TRP A 152 9.32 11.79 8.67
C TRP A 152 8.14 10.85 8.61
N THR A 153 7.75 10.27 9.74
CA THR A 153 6.53 9.46 9.83
C THR A 153 5.29 10.36 9.71
N GLY A 154 4.56 10.26 8.60
CA GLY A 154 3.30 10.97 8.40
C GLY A 154 2.18 10.44 9.29
N LYS A 155 1.08 11.22 9.42
CA LYS A 155 -0.08 10.81 10.25
C LYS A 155 -0.74 9.51 9.80
N HIS A 156 -0.57 9.12 8.54
CA HIS A 156 -0.99 7.81 8.01
C HIS A 156 0.05 6.70 8.22
N SER A 157 1.04 6.91 9.07
CA SER A 157 2.13 6.00 9.48
C SER A 157 3.21 5.67 8.43
N LEU A 158 3.11 6.13 7.18
CA LEU A 158 4.20 5.93 6.19
C LEU A 158 5.25 7.04 6.31
N ILE A 159 6.44 6.79 5.76
CA ILE A 159 7.48 7.81 5.64
C ILE A 159 7.11 8.79 4.52
N LEU A 160 7.25 10.07 4.83
CA LEU A 160 7.04 11.20 3.93
C LEU A 160 8.34 11.97 3.78
N ASP A 161 8.60 12.42 2.57
CA ASP A 161 9.69 13.31 2.24
C ASP A 161 9.14 14.49 1.45
N LYS A 162 9.78 15.65 1.62
CA LYS A 162 9.30 16.92 1.07
C LYS A 162 9.28 16.91 -0.46
N GLU A 163 10.23 16.19 -1.07
CA GLU A 163 10.44 16.21 -2.52
C GLU A 163 9.59 15.17 -3.24
N CYS A 164 9.49 13.94 -2.71
CA CYS A 164 8.84 12.83 -3.41
C CYS A 164 7.61 12.25 -2.70
N GLY A 165 7.18 12.82 -1.57
CA GLY A 165 6.06 12.30 -0.79
C GLY A 165 6.37 10.94 -0.17
N SER A 166 5.59 9.91 -0.50
CA SER A 166 5.63 8.55 0.09
C SER A 166 5.64 7.43 -0.96
N TRP A 167 5.82 7.75 -2.24
CA TRP A 167 5.77 6.77 -3.33
C TRP A 167 7.09 6.04 -3.53
N PHE A 168 7.64 5.49 -2.44
CA PHE A 168 8.88 4.71 -2.46
C PHE A 168 8.80 3.50 -1.54
N PHE A 169 9.59 2.49 -1.88
CA PHE A 169 9.90 1.36 -1.01
C PHE A 169 11.04 1.71 -0.07
N LEU A 170 11.08 1.06 1.09
CA LEU A 170 12.20 1.11 2.02
C LEU A 170 13.06 -0.16 1.90
N GLY A 171 14.28 -0.06 2.39
CA GLY A 171 15.15 -1.21 2.60
C GLY A 171 16.31 -0.85 3.52
N GLU A 172 16.78 -1.84 4.27
CA GLU A 172 17.75 -1.64 5.34
C GLU A 172 18.93 -2.59 5.17
N LEU A 173 20.14 -2.06 5.24
CA LEU A 173 21.36 -2.84 5.34
C LEU A 173 21.91 -2.70 6.75
N LEU A 174 21.78 -3.74 7.55
CA LEU A 174 22.39 -3.80 8.88
C LEU A 174 23.87 -4.12 8.70
N ILE A 175 24.74 -3.34 9.35
CA ILE A 175 26.19 -3.46 9.22
C ILE A 175 26.90 -3.35 10.58
N ASP A 176 28.10 -3.90 10.68
CA ASP A 176 28.97 -3.81 11.86
C ASP A 176 30.00 -2.67 11.80
N LEU A 177 30.00 -1.86 10.73
CA LEU A 177 30.90 -0.71 10.60
C LEU A 177 30.36 0.52 11.34
N PRO A 178 31.19 1.23 12.13
CA PRO A 178 30.78 2.41 12.89
C PRO A 178 30.76 3.69 12.03
N LEU A 179 30.00 3.67 10.93
CA LEU A 179 29.82 4.82 10.05
C LEU A 179 29.23 6.04 10.79
N PRO A 180 29.55 7.28 10.36
CA PRO A 180 28.84 8.47 10.86
C PRO A 180 27.34 8.39 10.52
N VAL A 181 26.51 8.99 11.36
CA VAL A 181 25.05 8.99 11.23
C VAL A 181 24.55 10.28 10.61
N ASP A 182 23.46 10.18 9.86
CA ASP A 182 22.75 11.31 9.28
C ASP A 182 21.78 11.96 10.27
N THR A 183 21.30 13.14 9.91
CA THR A 183 20.34 13.90 10.72
C THR A 183 18.90 13.43 10.42
N PRO A 184 18.12 13.05 11.45
CA PRO A 184 16.70 12.70 11.27
C PRO A 184 15.90 13.85 10.65
N SER A 185 14.88 13.52 9.85
CA SER A 185 13.98 14.55 9.32
C SER A 185 12.96 15.02 10.35
N VAL A 186 12.56 16.29 10.24
CA VAL A 186 11.54 16.91 11.10
C VAL A 186 10.15 16.66 10.50
N ASP A 187 9.16 16.40 11.36
CA ASP A 187 7.76 16.25 10.98
C ASP A 187 7.19 17.55 10.37
N GLN A 188 6.60 17.46 9.17
CA GLN A 188 6.00 18.58 8.45
C GLN A 188 4.50 18.36 8.15
N CYS A 189 3.82 17.45 8.85
CA CYS A 189 2.37 17.28 8.69
C CYS A 189 1.56 18.43 9.31
N GLU A 190 2.10 19.10 10.33
CA GLU A 190 1.45 20.20 11.05
C GLU A 190 -0.02 19.89 11.44
N LYS A 191 -0.95 20.79 11.11
CA LYS A 191 -2.40 20.67 11.40
C LYS A 191 -3.17 19.85 10.36
N CYS A 192 -2.51 19.37 9.29
CA CYS A 192 -3.19 18.59 8.26
C CYS A 192 -3.83 17.32 8.84
N ARG A 193 -5.05 16.99 8.39
CA ARG A 193 -5.77 15.75 8.74
C ARG A 193 -6.33 15.01 7.52
N ALA A 194 -5.90 15.37 6.30
CA ALA A 194 -6.48 14.86 5.06
C ALA A 194 -6.52 13.33 4.99
N CYS A 195 -5.42 12.65 5.33
CA CYS A 195 -5.37 11.18 5.32
C CYS A 195 -6.32 10.53 6.32
N ILE A 196 -6.46 11.12 7.52
CA ILE A 196 -7.37 10.62 8.57
C ILE A 196 -8.82 10.79 8.12
N THR A 197 -9.18 11.98 7.65
CA THR A 197 -10.54 12.30 7.22
C THR A 197 -10.98 11.51 5.99
N SER A 198 -10.07 11.26 5.05
CA SER A 198 -10.40 10.58 3.79
C SER A 198 -10.28 9.06 3.85
N CYS A 199 -9.76 8.48 4.94
CA CYS A 199 -9.64 7.03 5.06
C CYS A 199 -11.04 6.38 5.03
N PRO A 200 -11.39 5.54 4.04
CA PRO A 200 -12.77 5.08 3.85
C PRO A 200 -13.36 4.32 5.03
N THR A 201 -12.50 3.62 5.77
CA THR A 201 -12.86 2.78 6.92
C THR A 201 -12.47 3.39 8.26
N GLN A 202 -11.91 4.61 8.25
CA GLN A 202 -11.38 5.28 9.44
C GLN A 202 -10.36 4.41 10.20
N ALA A 203 -9.44 3.79 9.44
CA ALA A 203 -8.41 2.93 10.00
C ALA A 203 -7.29 3.70 10.72
N ILE A 204 -7.11 4.99 10.41
CA ILE A 204 -6.15 5.85 11.10
C ILE A 204 -6.87 6.44 12.33
N VAL A 205 -6.67 5.80 13.48
CA VAL A 205 -7.44 6.09 14.71
C VAL A 205 -6.86 7.25 15.52
N GLU A 206 -5.54 7.45 15.44
CA GLU A 206 -4.81 8.57 16.03
C GLU A 206 -3.69 8.98 15.06
N ASP A 207 -3.08 10.15 15.27
CA ASP A 207 -1.95 10.57 14.46
C ASP A 207 -0.85 9.50 14.52
N LYS A 208 -0.49 8.93 13.36
CA LYS A 208 0.52 7.85 13.17
C LYS A 208 0.10 6.47 13.67
N VAL A 209 -1.14 6.29 14.15
CA VAL A 209 -1.66 5.01 14.65
C VAL A 209 -2.73 4.46 13.71
N VAL A 210 -2.48 3.28 13.17
CA VAL A 210 -3.39 2.58 12.26
C VAL A 210 -3.91 1.31 12.92
N ASP A 211 -5.23 1.15 13.02
CA ASP A 211 -5.85 -0.14 13.31
C ASP A 211 -5.88 -0.97 12.02
N ALA A 212 -4.99 -1.95 11.89
CA ALA A 212 -4.86 -2.74 10.67
C ALA A 212 -6.17 -3.48 10.35
N ARG A 213 -6.93 -3.90 11.37
CA ARG A 213 -8.18 -4.65 11.20
C ARG A 213 -9.23 -3.88 10.38
N ARG A 214 -9.13 -2.55 10.34
CA ARG A 214 -10.00 -1.65 9.57
C ARG A 214 -9.37 -1.25 8.24
N CYS A 215 -8.06 -1.39 8.08
CA CYS A 215 -7.33 -0.91 6.92
C CYS A 215 -7.62 -1.78 5.69
N ILE A 216 -8.09 -1.18 4.59
CA ILE A 216 -8.36 -1.88 3.32
C ILE A 216 -7.12 -2.63 2.82
N SER A 217 -5.92 -2.06 3.04
CA SER A 217 -4.66 -2.73 2.67
C SER A 217 -4.50 -4.06 3.41
N TYR A 218 -4.68 -4.08 4.73
CA TYR A 218 -4.66 -5.31 5.52
C TYR A 218 -5.79 -6.27 5.10
N LEU A 219 -7.03 -5.77 4.95
CA LEU A 219 -8.19 -6.59 4.60
C LEU A 219 -8.02 -7.33 3.26
N THR A 220 -7.32 -6.72 2.31
CA THR A 220 -7.11 -7.29 0.97
C THR A 220 -5.84 -8.12 0.84
N ILE A 221 -4.91 -8.03 1.79
CA ILE A 221 -3.57 -8.61 1.65
C ILE A 221 -3.23 -9.60 2.77
N GLU A 222 -3.45 -9.24 4.03
CA GLU A 222 -2.99 -10.04 5.18
C GLU A 222 -4.12 -10.81 5.85
N PHE A 223 -5.35 -10.32 5.71
CA PHE A 223 -6.52 -10.99 6.26
C PHE A 223 -7.02 -12.05 5.29
N ASP A 224 -7.10 -13.30 5.76
CA ASP A 224 -7.53 -14.49 5.02
C ASP A 224 -8.98 -14.91 5.32
N GLY A 225 -9.63 -14.26 6.28
CA GLY A 225 -11.00 -14.57 6.71
C GLY A 225 -12.10 -13.81 5.98
N VAL A 226 -13.31 -13.84 6.59
CA VAL A 226 -14.51 -13.15 6.07
C VAL A 226 -14.42 -11.66 6.37
N ILE A 227 -14.34 -10.83 5.32
CA ILE A 227 -14.26 -9.37 5.47
C ILE A 227 -15.55 -8.89 6.15
N PRO A 228 -15.46 -8.17 7.29
CA PRO A 228 -16.63 -7.64 7.98
C PRO A 228 -17.50 -6.77 7.05
N GLU A 229 -18.81 -6.96 7.10
CA GLU A 229 -19.76 -6.29 6.18
C GLU A 229 -19.64 -4.76 6.19
N GLU A 230 -19.36 -4.17 7.36
CA GLU A 230 -19.18 -2.72 7.51
C GLU A 230 -18.05 -2.14 6.64
N PHE A 231 -17.06 -2.97 6.23
CA PHE A 231 -15.95 -2.54 5.39
C PHE A 231 -16.14 -2.87 3.91
N ARG A 232 -17.04 -3.80 3.56
CA ARG A 232 -17.23 -4.25 2.18
C ARG A 232 -17.64 -3.10 1.25
N LYS A 233 -18.58 -2.25 1.67
CA LYS A 233 -19.00 -1.07 0.87
C LYS A 233 -17.91 0.01 0.77
N PRO A 234 -17.28 0.47 1.87
CA PRO A 234 -16.17 1.43 1.82
C PRO A 234 -14.94 0.98 1.00
N MET A 235 -14.72 -0.33 0.83
CA MET A 235 -13.63 -0.83 -0.03
C MET A 235 -13.76 -0.37 -1.48
N GLY A 236 -14.99 -0.17 -1.97
CA GLY A 236 -15.26 0.15 -3.37
C GLY A 236 -14.71 -0.94 -4.29
N ASN A 237 -13.90 -0.55 -5.27
CA ASN A 237 -13.31 -1.47 -6.24
C ASN A 237 -11.84 -1.85 -5.94
N ARG A 238 -11.36 -1.63 -4.70
CA ARG A 238 -9.98 -1.97 -4.29
C ARG A 238 -9.88 -3.47 -4.02
N ILE A 239 -9.13 -4.18 -4.87
CA ILE A 239 -8.98 -5.64 -4.76
C ILE A 239 -7.62 -6.07 -4.21
N TYR A 240 -6.65 -5.16 -4.15
CA TYR A 240 -5.34 -5.42 -3.57
C TYR A 240 -4.66 -4.11 -3.13
N GLY A 241 -4.50 -3.92 -1.82
CA GLY A 241 -3.95 -2.69 -1.25
C GLY A 241 -4.91 -1.50 -1.32
N CYS A 242 -4.48 -0.37 -0.75
CA CYS A 242 -5.21 0.89 -0.80
C CYS A 242 -4.23 2.06 -0.72
N ASP A 243 -4.39 3.04 -1.62
CA ASP A 243 -3.51 4.22 -1.69
C ASP A 243 -4.19 5.49 -1.17
N ASP A 244 -5.44 5.43 -0.69
CA ASP A 244 -6.26 6.61 -0.41
C ASP A 244 -5.59 7.62 0.52
N CYS A 245 -4.97 7.13 1.60
CA CYS A 245 -4.27 7.99 2.56
C CYS A 245 -3.02 8.66 1.97
N GLN A 246 -2.40 8.04 0.94
CA GLN A 246 -1.33 8.63 0.15
C GLN A 246 -1.90 9.61 -0.88
N LEU A 247 -2.94 9.23 -1.63
CA LEU A 247 -3.52 10.06 -2.69
C LEU A 247 -3.98 11.44 -2.22
N VAL A 248 -4.53 11.51 -1.01
CA VAL A 248 -5.00 12.78 -0.42
C VAL A 248 -3.87 13.55 0.27
N CYS A 249 -2.68 12.95 0.44
CA CYS A 249 -1.56 13.59 1.10
C CYS A 249 -0.97 14.68 0.18
N PRO A 250 -0.88 15.93 0.65
CA PRO A 250 -0.43 17.05 -0.19
C PRO A 250 1.00 16.90 -0.70
N TRP A 251 1.85 16.17 0.03
CA TRP A 251 3.25 15.91 -0.29
C TRP A 251 3.44 14.97 -1.48
N ASN A 252 2.45 14.12 -1.79
CA ASN A 252 2.52 13.16 -2.90
C ASN A 252 2.32 13.79 -4.29
N ARG A 253 1.96 15.09 -4.35
CA ARG A 253 1.74 15.80 -5.62
C ARG A 253 3.00 16.03 -6.44
N TYR A 254 4.16 15.99 -5.80
CA TYR A 254 5.46 16.31 -6.41
C TYR A 254 6.32 15.08 -6.69
N ALA A 255 5.77 13.88 -6.51
CA ALA A 255 6.53 12.67 -6.69
C ALA A 255 6.86 12.42 -8.17
N ASP A 256 8.13 12.13 -8.40
CA ASP A 256 8.61 11.72 -9.71
C ASP A 256 8.12 10.32 -10.06
N VAL A 257 7.99 10.08 -11.37
CA VAL A 257 7.74 8.74 -11.90
C VAL A 257 9.01 7.91 -11.78
N THR A 258 8.86 6.65 -11.39
CA THR A 258 9.97 5.70 -11.28
C THR A 258 10.63 5.45 -12.63
N LYS A 259 11.95 5.25 -12.60
CA LYS A 259 12.74 4.78 -13.75
C LYS A 259 12.89 3.26 -13.76
N GLN A 260 12.36 2.57 -12.74
CA GLN A 260 12.46 1.13 -12.60
C GLN A 260 11.29 0.47 -13.35
N GLU A 261 11.58 -0.06 -14.54
CA GLU A 261 10.57 -0.76 -15.36
C GLU A 261 9.94 -1.96 -14.63
N ASP A 262 10.67 -2.57 -13.70
CA ASP A 262 10.16 -3.62 -12.83
C ASP A 262 8.91 -3.18 -12.05
N PHE A 263 8.67 -1.88 -11.82
CA PHE A 263 7.49 -1.36 -11.11
C PHE A 263 6.39 -0.86 -12.04
N HIS A 264 6.61 -0.91 -13.35
CA HIS A 264 5.59 -0.49 -14.32
C HIS A 264 4.38 -1.44 -14.30
N ARG A 265 3.24 -0.89 -14.74
CA ARG A 265 2.00 -1.63 -14.86
C ARG A 265 2.18 -2.84 -15.79
N ARG A 266 1.75 -4.01 -15.32
CA ARG A 266 1.66 -5.23 -16.14
C ARG A 266 0.52 -5.13 -17.16
N GLU A 267 0.71 -5.81 -18.28
CA GLU A 267 -0.32 -5.97 -19.33
C GLU A 267 -1.65 -6.48 -18.77
N SER A 268 -1.63 -7.43 -17.83
CA SER A 268 -2.84 -7.97 -17.19
C SER A 268 -3.69 -6.92 -16.47
N PHE A 269 -3.15 -5.73 -16.22
CA PHE A 269 -3.84 -4.62 -15.58
C PHE A 269 -4.08 -3.42 -16.53
N HIS A 270 -3.83 -3.53 -17.83
CA HIS A 270 -4.15 -2.48 -18.79
C HIS A 270 -5.66 -2.24 -18.88
N HIS A 271 -6.46 -3.31 -18.86
CA HIS A 271 -7.91 -3.25 -18.79
C HIS A 271 -8.42 -4.15 -17.65
N PRO A 272 -8.43 -3.65 -16.39
CA PRO A 272 -8.70 -4.50 -15.24
C PRO A 272 -10.21 -4.66 -15.01
N ASP A 273 -10.97 -5.17 -15.99
CA ASP A 273 -12.40 -5.45 -15.85
C ASP A 273 -12.65 -6.49 -14.75
N LEU A 274 -13.53 -6.16 -13.80
CA LEU A 274 -13.75 -7.01 -12.62
C LEU A 274 -14.31 -8.38 -12.98
N VAL A 275 -15.17 -8.49 -14.00
CA VAL A 275 -15.75 -9.78 -14.41
C VAL A 275 -14.69 -10.64 -15.07
N GLU A 276 -13.88 -10.08 -15.97
CA GLU A 276 -12.78 -10.80 -16.61
C GLU A 276 -11.75 -11.31 -15.59
N LEU A 277 -11.36 -10.47 -14.62
CA LEU A 277 -10.44 -10.86 -13.55
C LEU A 277 -11.04 -11.92 -12.61
N PHE A 278 -12.35 -11.88 -12.36
CA PHE A 278 -13.07 -12.87 -11.56
C PHE A 278 -13.21 -14.22 -12.27
N GLN A 279 -13.16 -14.24 -13.60
CA GLN A 279 -13.26 -15.46 -14.41
C GLN A 279 -11.94 -16.22 -14.54
N TRP A 280 -10.82 -15.66 -14.06
CA TRP A 280 -9.56 -16.40 -14.04
C TRP A 280 -9.70 -17.67 -13.21
N ASP A 281 -9.23 -18.80 -13.76
CA ASP A 281 -8.97 -19.97 -12.95
C ASP A 281 -7.64 -19.81 -12.19
N GLU A 282 -7.37 -20.73 -11.26
CA GLU A 282 -6.16 -20.65 -10.44
C GLU A 282 -4.88 -20.69 -11.30
N ALA A 283 -4.87 -21.48 -12.38
CA ALA A 283 -3.74 -21.57 -13.28
C ALA A 283 -3.47 -20.22 -13.99
N THR A 284 -4.52 -19.55 -14.45
CA THR A 284 -4.44 -18.23 -15.08
C THR A 284 -3.99 -17.19 -14.08
N PHE A 285 -4.54 -17.19 -12.85
CA PHE A 285 -4.08 -16.30 -11.77
C PHE A 285 -2.59 -16.49 -11.48
N LEU A 286 -2.14 -17.72 -11.26
CA LEU A 286 -0.74 -18.03 -10.94
C LEU A 286 0.22 -17.60 -12.05
N LYS A 287 -0.19 -17.75 -13.31
CA LYS A 287 0.58 -17.32 -14.48
C LYS A 287 0.65 -15.80 -14.58
N ASN A 288 -0.49 -15.10 -14.54
CA ASN A 288 -0.52 -13.64 -14.70
C ASN A 288 0.15 -12.92 -13.51
N MET A 289 0.05 -13.47 -12.31
CA MET A 289 0.64 -12.91 -11.09
C MET A 289 2.09 -13.39 -10.87
N GLU A 290 2.71 -14.10 -11.80
CA GLU A 290 4.07 -14.57 -11.63
C GLU A 290 5.05 -13.40 -11.34
N GLY A 291 5.80 -13.53 -10.24
CA GLY A 291 6.74 -12.51 -9.80
C GLY A 291 6.09 -11.20 -9.34
N SER A 292 4.77 -11.15 -9.11
CA SER A 292 4.08 -10.05 -8.43
C SER A 292 3.97 -10.37 -6.94
N ALA A 293 3.95 -9.33 -6.10
CA ALA A 293 3.60 -9.47 -4.68
C ALA A 293 2.16 -10.01 -4.50
N ILE A 294 1.27 -9.74 -5.46
CA ILE A 294 -0.14 -10.20 -5.44
C ILE A 294 -0.25 -11.72 -5.39
N ARG A 295 0.72 -12.45 -5.98
CA ARG A 295 0.66 -13.91 -6.02
C ARG A 295 0.57 -14.55 -4.63
N ARG A 296 1.03 -13.86 -3.58
CA ARG A 296 1.08 -14.40 -2.20
C ARG A 296 -0.28 -14.59 -1.55
N ILE A 297 -1.31 -13.83 -1.97
CA ILE A 297 -2.65 -13.95 -1.36
C ILE A 297 -3.38 -15.21 -1.83
N GLY A 298 -2.92 -15.82 -2.93
CA GLY A 298 -3.58 -16.97 -3.54
C GLY A 298 -4.88 -16.60 -4.27
N HIS A 299 -5.42 -17.58 -5.00
CA HIS A 299 -6.56 -17.37 -5.87
C HIS A 299 -7.87 -17.16 -5.12
N GLU A 300 -8.08 -17.87 -4.00
CA GLU A 300 -9.32 -17.74 -3.22
C GLU A 300 -9.48 -16.33 -2.64
N GLN A 301 -8.43 -15.73 -2.06
CA GLN A 301 -8.49 -14.35 -1.57
C GLN A 301 -8.62 -13.33 -2.71
N TRP A 302 -8.01 -13.62 -3.87
CA TRP A 302 -8.17 -12.81 -5.07
C TRP A 302 -9.65 -12.74 -5.49
N LEU A 303 -10.32 -13.89 -5.59
CA LEU A 303 -11.75 -13.98 -5.89
C LEU A 303 -12.58 -13.29 -4.80
N ARG A 304 -12.30 -13.57 -3.52
CA ARG A 304 -12.98 -12.94 -2.38
C ARG A 304 -12.98 -11.41 -2.46
N ASN A 305 -11.81 -10.83 -2.72
CA ASN A 305 -11.66 -9.38 -2.83
C ASN A 305 -12.42 -8.83 -4.05
N ILE A 306 -12.39 -9.54 -5.18
CA ILE A 306 -13.16 -9.16 -6.37
C ILE A 306 -14.67 -9.29 -6.15
N SER A 307 -15.16 -10.30 -5.41
CA SER A 307 -16.58 -10.41 -5.06
C SER A 307 -17.07 -9.14 -4.33
N VAL A 308 -16.28 -8.62 -3.39
CA VAL A 308 -16.60 -7.34 -2.72
C VAL A 308 -16.66 -6.19 -3.73
N ALA A 309 -15.69 -6.10 -4.65
CA ALA A 309 -15.68 -5.07 -5.69
C ALA A 309 -16.87 -5.19 -6.66
N LEU A 310 -17.25 -6.40 -7.05
CA LEU A 310 -18.42 -6.69 -7.87
C LEU A 310 -19.73 -6.31 -7.17
N GLY A 311 -19.85 -6.53 -5.87
CA GLY A 311 -20.99 -6.03 -5.09
C GLY A 311 -21.08 -4.50 -5.07
N ASN A 312 -19.95 -3.80 -5.13
CA ASN A 312 -19.89 -2.34 -5.21
C ASN A 312 -20.02 -1.77 -6.64
N ALA A 313 -19.96 -2.64 -7.66
CA ALA A 313 -20.09 -2.27 -9.06
C ALA A 313 -21.53 -1.85 -9.40
N GLU A 314 -21.70 -1.31 -10.60
CA GLU A 314 -23.04 -1.03 -11.13
C GLU A 314 -23.80 -2.33 -11.38
N TYR A 315 -25.13 -2.27 -11.38
CA TYR A 315 -25.93 -3.45 -11.74
C TYR A 315 -25.55 -3.94 -13.13
N ASN A 316 -25.24 -5.24 -13.24
CA ASN A 316 -24.97 -5.87 -14.52
C ASN A 316 -25.27 -7.37 -14.44
N GLN A 317 -26.08 -7.89 -15.38
CA GLN A 317 -26.39 -9.31 -15.44
C GLN A 317 -25.14 -10.19 -15.56
N ARG A 318 -24.10 -9.74 -16.28
CA ARG A 318 -22.81 -10.45 -16.39
C ARG A 318 -22.14 -10.65 -15.03
N VAL A 319 -22.31 -9.70 -14.11
CA VAL A 319 -21.76 -9.79 -12.75
C VAL A 319 -22.51 -10.87 -11.96
N ILE A 320 -23.85 -10.85 -12.02
CA ILE A 320 -24.70 -11.86 -11.38
C ILE A 320 -24.37 -13.26 -11.89
N ASP A 321 -24.25 -13.42 -13.21
CA ASP A 321 -23.94 -14.72 -13.82
C ASP A 321 -22.55 -15.23 -13.39
N ALA A 322 -21.54 -14.34 -13.39
CA ALA A 322 -20.19 -14.68 -12.95
C ALA A 322 -20.13 -15.07 -11.46
N LEU A 323 -20.83 -14.33 -10.60
CA LEU A 323 -20.96 -14.61 -9.17
C LEU A 323 -21.63 -15.97 -8.93
N ASN A 324 -22.77 -16.23 -9.57
CA ASN A 324 -23.49 -17.51 -9.45
C ASN A 324 -22.65 -18.71 -9.92
N ALA A 325 -21.82 -18.53 -10.95
CA ALA A 325 -20.98 -19.61 -11.48
C ALA A 325 -19.94 -20.14 -10.48
N ARG A 326 -19.61 -19.36 -9.43
CA ARG A 326 -18.63 -19.73 -8.39
C ARG A 326 -19.24 -20.05 -7.03
N LEU A 327 -20.57 -19.93 -6.87
CA LEU A 327 -21.24 -20.35 -5.64
C LEU A 327 -21.00 -21.84 -5.38
N GLY A 328 -20.65 -22.17 -4.14
CA GLY A 328 -20.35 -23.52 -3.67
C GLY A 328 -18.89 -23.94 -3.86
N GLU A 329 -18.01 -23.09 -4.41
CA GLU A 329 -16.56 -23.38 -4.49
C GLU A 329 -15.93 -23.42 -3.09
N SER A 330 -16.29 -22.49 -2.20
CA SER A 330 -15.85 -22.50 -0.81
C SER A 330 -16.74 -21.65 0.11
N LYS A 331 -16.83 -22.03 1.38
CA LYS A 331 -17.60 -21.29 2.40
C LYS A 331 -17.13 -19.84 2.56
N LEU A 332 -15.81 -19.61 2.45
CA LEU A 332 -15.26 -18.26 2.56
C LEU A 332 -15.74 -17.40 1.39
N LEU A 333 -15.70 -17.94 0.18
CA LEU A 333 -16.09 -17.22 -1.02
C LEU A 333 -17.61 -16.98 -1.07
N ASP A 334 -18.41 -17.99 -0.71
CA ASP A 334 -19.87 -17.93 -0.70
C ASP A 334 -20.40 -16.74 0.11
N GLU A 335 -19.87 -16.50 1.32
CA GLU A 335 -20.22 -15.36 2.18
C GLU A 335 -20.07 -13.98 1.51
N HIS A 336 -19.10 -13.85 0.59
CA HIS A 336 -18.85 -12.61 -0.14
C HIS A 336 -19.64 -12.56 -1.45
N ILE A 337 -19.83 -13.71 -2.10
CA ILE A 337 -20.65 -13.81 -3.31
C ILE A 337 -22.12 -13.50 -2.98
N GLU A 338 -22.69 -14.10 -1.94
CA GLU A 338 -24.08 -13.87 -1.54
C GLU A 338 -24.34 -12.39 -1.19
N TRP A 339 -23.39 -11.77 -0.49
CA TRP A 339 -23.41 -10.34 -0.24
C TRP A 339 -23.35 -9.53 -1.53
N ALA A 340 -22.46 -9.89 -2.45
CA ALA A 340 -22.31 -9.20 -3.74
C ALA A 340 -23.56 -9.31 -4.62
N LEU A 341 -24.16 -10.50 -4.68
CA LEU A 341 -25.44 -10.74 -5.36
C LEU A 341 -26.55 -9.88 -4.76
N THR A 342 -26.63 -9.83 -3.43
CA THR A 342 -27.60 -8.97 -2.73
C THR A 342 -27.41 -7.49 -3.10
N GLN A 343 -26.16 -7.00 -3.13
CA GLN A 343 -25.90 -5.61 -3.55
C GLN A 343 -26.26 -5.37 -5.01
N GLN A 344 -25.92 -6.28 -5.92
CA GLN A 344 -26.27 -6.19 -7.34
C GLN A 344 -27.78 -6.11 -7.54
N LEU A 345 -28.56 -6.95 -6.85
CA LEU A 345 -30.03 -6.91 -6.90
C LEU A 345 -30.58 -5.58 -6.33
N ASN A 346 -29.97 -5.05 -5.27
CA ASN A 346 -30.33 -3.73 -4.73
C ASN A 346 -29.96 -2.56 -5.68
N HIS A 347 -29.02 -2.77 -6.60
CA HIS A 347 -28.63 -1.81 -7.62
C HIS A 347 -29.46 -1.91 -8.90
N ILE A 348 -30.40 -2.86 -9.01
CA ILE A 348 -31.33 -2.92 -10.14
C ILE A 348 -32.01 -1.55 -10.26
N PRO A 349 -31.87 -0.87 -11.42
CA PRO A 349 -32.57 0.39 -11.63
C PRO A 349 -34.07 0.12 -11.49
N SER A 350 -34.69 0.60 -10.41
CA SER A 350 -36.13 0.45 -10.23
C SER A 350 -36.84 1.19 -11.37
N VAL A 351 -37.75 0.50 -12.07
CA VAL A 351 -38.64 1.11 -13.07
C VAL A 351 -39.48 2.25 -12.46
N ASP A 352 -39.61 2.27 -11.12
CA ASP A 352 -40.39 3.21 -10.32
C ASP A 352 -39.57 4.27 -9.56
N ALA A 353 -38.31 4.52 -9.94
CA ALA A 353 -37.61 5.73 -9.49
C ALA A 353 -38.24 6.95 -10.17
N GLU A 354 -39.35 7.45 -9.63
CA GLU A 354 -39.99 8.68 -10.09
C GLU A 354 -38.96 9.82 -10.14
N PRO A 355 -38.85 10.53 -11.26
CA PRO A 355 -37.79 11.49 -11.48
C PRO A 355 -38.12 12.82 -10.77
N ILE A 356 -37.64 12.96 -9.53
CA ILE A 356 -37.48 14.28 -8.89
C ILE A 356 -36.74 15.23 -9.84
N GLU A 357 -35.82 14.69 -10.64
CA GLU A 357 -35.04 15.41 -11.65
C GLU A 357 -35.89 15.92 -12.84
N THR A 358 -36.97 15.23 -13.23
CA THR A 358 -37.82 15.66 -14.36
C THR A 358 -38.82 16.73 -13.94
N LYS A 359 -39.33 16.71 -12.70
CA LYS A 359 -40.14 17.83 -12.16
C LYS A 359 -39.28 19.10 -12.03
N LYS A 360 -38.03 18.96 -11.57
CA LYS A 360 -37.07 20.07 -11.47
C LYS A 360 -36.63 20.59 -12.85
N LYS A 361 -36.32 19.71 -13.81
CA LYS A 361 -36.01 20.09 -15.21
C LYS A 361 -37.21 20.73 -15.91
N ARG A 362 -38.45 20.28 -15.65
CA ARG A 362 -39.68 20.88 -16.17
C ARG A 362 -39.91 22.27 -15.55
N LEU A 363 -39.68 22.44 -14.25
CA LEU A 363 -39.77 23.73 -13.57
C LEU A 363 -38.74 24.72 -14.13
N ILE A 364 -37.48 24.30 -14.29
CA ILE A 364 -36.42 25.10 -14.91
C ILE A 364 -36.83 25.54 -16.32
N ARG A 365 -37.33 24.63 -17.16
CA ARG A 365 -37.82 24.98 -18.51
C ARG A 365 -39.03 25.90 -18.54
N ILE A 366 -39.92 25.82 -17.54
CA ILE A 366 -41.07 26.72 -17.40
C ILE A 366 -40.59 28.11 -16.98
N VAL A 367 -39.60 28.19 -16.09
CA VAL A 367 -38.95 29.45 -15.67
C VAL A 367 -38.23 30.09 -16.86
N GLU A 368 -37.36 29.36 -17.57
CA GLU A 368 -36.61 29.85 -18.73
C GLU A 368 -37.50 30.34 -19.88
N LYS A 369 -38.69 29.73 -20.07
CA LYS A 369 -39.62 30.12 -21.14
C LYS A 369 -40.70 31.11 -20.71
N GLY A 370 -41.06 31.13 -19.44
CA GLY A 370 -42.17 31.91 -18.89
C GLY A 370 -41.75 33.22 -18.25
N LEU A 371 -40.46 33.40 -17.92
CA LEU A 371 -39.93 34.60 -17.29
C LEU A 371 -38.87 35.23 -18.21
N PRO A 372 -39.19 36.28 -18.99
CA PRO A 372 -38.25 36.89 -19.94
C PRO A 372 -37.10 37.67 -19.29
N ARG A 373 -37.08 37.78 -17.95
CA ARG A 373 -35.95 38.25 -17.15
C ARG A 373 -35.92 37.44 -15.86
N ASP A 374 -34.88 36.63 -15.71
CA ASP A 374 -34.52 35.98 -14.45
C ASP A 374 -34.18 37.09 -13.46
N ALA A 375 -34.99 37.26 -12.43
CA ALA A 375 -34.72 38.16 -11.31
C ALA A 375 -34.38 37.31 -10.09
#